data_AF-A0A5P9FCP6-F1
#
_entry.id   AF-A0A5P9FCP6-F1
#
_cell.length_a   1.000
_cell.length_b   1.000
_cell.length_c   1.000
_cell.angle_alpha   90.00
_cell.angle_beta   90.00
_cell.angle_gamma   90.00
#
_symmetry.space_group_name_H-M   'P 1'
#
loop_
_entity.id
_entity.type
_entity.pdbx_description
1 polymer ?
#
loop_
_entity_poly.entity_id
_entity_poly.type
_entity_poly.pdbx_seq_one_letter_code
_entity_poly.pdbx_strand_id
1 'polypeptide(L)'
;MKYQDILDACGLTAADTTGGTLAVTTPVDGSEIGQVPMHTVADAKAAIARGVDAFAAWRKVPAPRRGELVRLLGEGLCQVVSQRLDHKLMRQHQATISRT
;
A
#
# COMPACT_ATOMS: atom_id res chain seq x y z
N MET A 1 -8.56 -8.12 13.44
CA MET A 1 -7.41 -7.95 12.52
C MET A 1 -6.67 -6.75 13.03
N LYS A 2 -5.40 -6.91 13.38
CA LYS A 2 -4.57 -5.79 13.81
C LYS A 2 -4.17 -5.00 12.55
N TYR A 3 -3.86 -3.71 12.68
CA TYR A 3 -3.41 -2.93 11.53
C TYR A 3 -2.10 -3.50 10.94
N GLN A 4 -1.28 -4.15 11.78
CA GLN A 4 -0.05 -4.83 11.35
C GLN A 4 -0.29 -5.85 10.23
N ASP A 5 -1.37 -6.64 10.34
CA ASP A 5 -1.73 -7.64 9.31
C ASP A 5 -1.97 -6.98 7.93
N ILE A 6 -2.39 -5.71 7.91
CA ILE A 6 -2.60 -4.94 6.67
C ILE A 6 -1.26 -4.42 6.14
N LEU A 7 -0.40 -3.90 7.01
CA LEU A 7 0.90 -3.38 6.62
C LEU A 7 1.77 -4.48 6.01
N ASP A 8 1.79 -5.66 6.64
CA ASP A 8 2.53 -6.83 6.17
C ASP A 8 2.00 -7.32 4.82
N ALA A 9 0.67 -7.35 4.63
CA ALA A 9 0.05 -7.72 3.37
C ALA A 9 0.35 -6.73 2.22
N CYS A 10 0.61 -5.46 2.55
CA CYS A 10 1.09 -4.45 1.62
C CYS A 10 2.61 -4.53 1.36
N GLY A 11 3.32 -5.47 1.99
CA GLY A 11 4.77 -5.62 1.87
C GLY A 11 5.58 -4.58 2.64
N LEU A 12 4.97 -3.87 3.59
CA LEU A 12 5.66 -2.91 4.43
C LEU A 12 6.33 -3.63 5.60
N THR A 13 7.57 -3.27 5.88
CA THR A 13 8.35 -3.83 6.99
C THR A 13 8.40 -2.87 8.17
N ALA A 14 8.82 -3.35 9.34
CA ALA A 14 9.04 -2.48 10.49
C ALA A 14 10.05 -1.35 10.19
N ALA A 15 11.01 -1.57 9.29
CA ALA A 15 11.95 -0.52 8.88
C ALA A 15 11.27 0.62 8.09
N ASP A 16 10.16 0.34 7.41
CA ASP A 16 9.41 1.33 6.63
C ASP A 16 8.47 2.16 7.51
N THR A 17 8.13 1.66 8.70
CA THR A 17 7.12 2.23 9.59
C THR A 17 7.65 2.66 10.95
N THR A 18 8.96 2.60 11.17
CA THR A 18 9.62 3.02 12.43
C THR A 18 10.81 3.95 12.17
N GLY A 19 11.18 4.75 13.17
CA GLY A 19 12.37 5.62 13.13
C GLY A 19 12.20 6.93 12.33
N GLY A 20 10.99 7.20 11.84
CA GLY A 20 10.63 8.45 11.20
C GLY A 20 10.32 9.60 12.15
N THR A 21 10.12 10.80 11.60
CA THR A 21 9.77 12.00 12.39
C THR A 21 8.27 12.32 12.36
N LEU A 22 7.51 11.73 11.43
CA LEU A 22 6.07 11.93 11.32
C LEU A 22 5.33 10.77 11.96
N ALA A 23 4.69 11.02 13.10
CA ALA A 23 3.81 10.07 13.75
C ALA A 23 2.48 9.95 12.99
N VAL A 24 2.09 8.72 12.67
CA VAL A 24 0.79 8.39 12.07
C VAL A 24 -0.09 7.78 13.15
N THR A 25 -1.24 8.40 13.41
CA THR A 25 -2.18 7.98 14.46
C THR A 25 -3.53 7.58 13.88
N THR A 26 -4.27 6.75 14.62
CA THR A 26 -5.63 6.36 14.23
C THR A 26 -6.65 7.42 14.66
N PRO A 27 -7.61 7.77 13.79
CA PRO A 27 -8.68 8.70 14.14
C PRO A 27 -9.75 8.08 15.05
N VAL A 28 -9.72 6.77 15.29
CA VAL A 28 -10.72 6.07 16.11
C VAL A 28 -10.46 6.28 17.60
N ASP A 29 -9.19 6.21 18.00
CA ASP A 29 -8.77 6.21 19.41
C ASP A 29 -7.49 7.01 19.68
N GLY A 30 -6.86 7.60 18.65
CA GLY A 30 -5.64 8.38 18.78
C GLY A 30 -4.36 7.56 18.99
N SER A 31 -4.43 6.22 18.97
CA SER A 31 -3.23 5.39 19.12
C SER A 31 -2.27 5.51 17.93
N GLU A 32 -0.96 5.31 18.18
CA GLU A 32 0.07 5.40 17.14
C GLU A 32 0.16 4.09 16.33
N ILE A 33 0.20 4.25 14.99
CA ILE A 33 0.31 3.18 14.01
C ILE A 33 1.77 3.01 13.56
N GLY A 34 2.53 4.11 13.47
CA GLY A 34 3.94 4.10 13.11
C GLY A 34 4.53 5.49 12.94
N GLN A 35 5.83 5.55 12.69
CA GLN A 35 6.58 6.78 12.46
C GLN A 35 7.32 6.71 11.13
N VAL A 36 6.97 7.60 10.20
CA VAL A 36 7.51 7.59 8.83
C VAL A 36 8.49 8.75 8.62
N PRO A 37 9.60 8.53 7.88
CA PRO A 37 10.57 9.57 7.63
C PRO A 37 9.97 10.67 6.74
N MET A 38 10.18 11.93 7.13
CA MET A 38 9.79 13.06 6.28
C MET A 38 10.91 13.38 5.29
N HIS A 39 10.56 13.45 4.01
CA HIS A 39 11.47 13.96 3.00
C HIS A 39 11.77 15.44 3.25
N THR A 40 13.05 15.80 3.12
CA THR A 40 13.46 17.20 3.03
C THR A 40 13.09 17.78 1.65
N VAL A 41 13.20 19.11 1.52
CA VAL A 41 13.06 19.77 0.22
C VAL A 41 14.08 19.24 -0.80
N ALA A 42 15.28 18.88 -0.35
CA ALA A 42 16.31 18.32 -1.23
C ALA A 42 15.93 16.90 -1.71
N ASP A 43 15.41 16.06 -0.81
CA ASP A 43 14.95 14.70 -1.16
C ASP A 43 13.80 14.74 -2.16
N ALA A 44 12.85 15.65 -1.96
CA ALA A 44 11.75 15.87 -2.89
C ALA A 44 12.27 16.30 -4.28
N LYS A 45 13.20 17.25 -4.34
CA LYS A 45 13.84 17.65 -5.61
C LYS A 45 14.56 16.49 -6.30
N ALA A 46 15.30 15.68 -5.53
CA ALA A 46 15.98 14.51 -6.06
C ALA A 46 14.99 13.46 -6.59
N ALA A 47 13.87 13.23 -5.89
CA ALA A 47 12.82 12.32 -6.34
C ALA A 47 12.15 12.79 -7.64
N ILE A 48 11.87 14.10 -7.75
CA ILE A 48 11.34 14.71 -8.98
C ILE A 48 12.32 14.52 -10.13
N ALA A 49 13.61 14.80 -9.92
CA ALA A 49 14.64 14.63 -10.96
C ALA A 49 14.69 13.17 -11.46
N ARG A 50 14.71 12.19 -10.54
CA ARG A 50 14.64 10.75 -10.90
C ARG A 50 13.38 10.42 -11.70
N GLY A 51 12.25 11.01 -11.35
CA GLY A 51 10.99 10.84 -12.08
C GLY A 51 11.05 11.38 -13.51
N VAL A 52 11.66 12.55 -13.72
CA VAL A 52 11.88 13.14 -15.04
C VAL A 52 12.79 12.25 -15.90
N ASP A 53 13.89 11.77 -15.32
CA ASP A 53 14.83 10.88 -16.02
C ASP A 53 14.16 9.55 -16.41
N ALA A 54 13.42 8.93 -15.48
CA ALA A 54 12.66 7.71 -15.75
C ALA A 54 11.60 7.95 -16.85
N PHE A 55 10.93 9.11 -16.85
CA PHE A 55 9.96 9.45 -17.88
C PHE A 55 10.57 9.54 -19.28
N ALA A 56 11.81 10.02 -19.41
CA ALA A 56 12.50 10.11 -20.69
C ALA A 56 12.67 8.72 -21.35
N ALA A 57 12.87 7.68 -20.55
CA ALA A 57 12.86 6.29 -21.00
C ALA A 57 11.41 5.78 -21.20
N TRP A 58 10.52 6.02 -20.24
CA TRP A 58 9.15 5.52 -20.26
C TRP A 58 8.33 6.01 -21.46
N ARG A 59 8.51 7.27 -21.88
CA ARG A 59 7.79 7.83 -23.03
C ARG A 59 8.13 7.14 -24.36
N LYS A 60 9.29 6.48 -24.46
CA LYS A 60 9.70 5.68 -25.63
C LYS A 60 9.03 4.31 -25.67
N VAL A 61 8.45 3.84 -24.56
CA VAL A 61 7.74 2.55 -24.51
C VAL A 61 6.43 2.66 -25.29
N PRO A 62 6.11 1.73 -26.21
CA PRO A 62 4.86 1.77 -26.97
C PRO A 62 3.62 1.78 -26.08
N ALA A 63 2.60 2.56 -26.47
CA ALA A 63 1.39 2.76 -25.68
C ALA A 63 0.70 1.45 -25.23
N PRO A 64 0.56 0.39 -26.05
CA PRO A 64 -0.03 -0.87 -25.62
C PRO A 64 0.74 -1.54 -24.48
N ARG A 65 2.09 -1.51 -24.53
CA ARG A 65 2.94 -2.09 -23.48
C ARG A 65 2.85 -1.29 -22.17
N ARG A 66 2.68 0.02 -22.25
CA ARG A 66 2.44 0.86 -21.06
C ARG A 66 1.09 0.52 -20.42
N GLY A 67 0.04 0.35 -21.25
CA GLY A 67 -1.28 -0.04 -20.78
C GLY A 67 -1.29 -1.42 -20.12
N GLU A 68 -0.51 -2.36 -20.64
CA GLU A 68 -0.37 -3.71 -20.07
C GLU A 68 0.20 -3.68 -18.65
N LEU A 69 1.20 -2.83 -18.38
CA LEU A 69 1.72 -2.63 -17.03
C LEU A 69 0.62 -2.13 -16.08
N VAL A 70 -0.19 -1.17 -16.53
CA VAL A 70 -1.28 -0.61 -15.71
C VAL A 70 -2.37 -1.65 -15.46
N ARG A 71 -2.70 -2.49 -16.45
CA ARG A 71 -3.64 -3.61 -16.29
C ARG A 71 -3.16 -4.58 -15.21
N LEU A 72 -1.90 -5.03 -15.30
CA LEU A 72 -1.30 -5.95 -14.31
C LEU A 72 -1.24 -5.34 -12.91
N LEU A 73 -0.92 -4.05 -12.79
CA LEU A 73 -0.96 -3.34 -11.52
C LEU A 73 -2.39 -3.32 -10.95
N GLY A 74 -3.39 -3.02 -11.78
CA GLY A 74 -4.79 -3.04 -11.40
C GLY A 74 -5.25 -4.42 -10.93
N GLU A 75 -4.86 -5.48 -11.63
CA GLU A 75 -5.16 -6.86 -11.24
C GLU A 75 -4.53 -7.24 -9.90
N GLY A 76 -3.27 -6.86 -9.66
CA GLY A 76 -2.61 -7.08 -8.37
C GLY A 76 -3.32 -6.36 -7.21
N LEU A 77 -3.72 -5.10 -7.41
CA LEU A 77 -4.46 -4.33 -6.41
C LEU A 77 -5.86 -4.92 -6.15
N CYS A 78 -6.58 -5.29 -7.20
CA CYS A 78 -7.89 -5.94 -7.10
C CYS A 78 -7.81 -7.31 -6.42
N GLN A 79 -6.77 -8.11 -6.70
CA GLN A 79 -6.59 -9.42 -6.09
C GLN A 79 -6.40 -9.32 -4.56
N VAL A 80 -5.59 -8.37 -4.09
CA VAL A 80 -5.41 -8.11 -2.65
C VAL A 80 -6.73 -7.69 -1.99
N VAL A 81 -7.52 -6.86 -2.67
CA VAL A 81 -8.85 -6.43 -2.18
C VAL A 81 -9.86 -7.59 -2.20
N SER A 82 -9.81 -8.47 -3.20
CA SER A 82 -10.73 -9.60 -3.34
C SER A 82 -10.46 -10.70 -2.31
N GLN A 83 -9.19 -11.08 -2.10
CA GLN A 83 -8.79 -12.03 -1.04
C GLN A 83 -9.26 -11.57 0.35
N ARG A 84 -9.34 -10.25 0.55
CA ARG A 84 -9.84 -9.62 1.77
C ARG A 84 -11.37 -9.69 1.93
N LEU A 85 -12.13 -9.69 0.82
CA LEU A 85 -13.58 -9.91 0.85
C LEU A 85 -13.90 -11.37 1.17
N ASP A 86 -13.19 -12.31 0.54
CA ASP A 86 -13.40 -13.75 0.77
C ASP A 86 -13.09 -14.14 2.22
N HIS A 87 -12.00 -13.63 2.80
CA HIS A 87 -11.69 -13.89 4.21
C HIS A 87 -12.75 -13.29 5.16
N LYS A 88 -13.36 -12.14 4.84
CA LYS A 88 -14.43 -11.55 5.66
C LYS A 88 -15.74 -12.33 5.55
N LEU A 89 -16.10 -12.77 4.34
CA LEU A 89 -17.29 -13.58 4.07
C LEU A 89 -17.19 -14.95 4.76
N MET A 90 -16.02 -15.60 4.71
CA MET A 90 -15.79 -16.87 5.41
C MET A 90 -15.90 -16.72 6.94
N ARG A 91 -15.39 -15.62 7.52
CA ARG A 91 -15.55 -15.34 8.97
C ARG A 91 -17.01 -15.06 9.36
N GLN A 92 -17.78 -14.38 8.52
CA GLN A 92 -19.20 -14.11 8.80
C GLN A 92 -20.06 -15.38 8.68
N HIS A 93 -19.80 -16.23 7.68
CA HIS A 93 -20.51 -17.51 7.58
C HIS A 93 -20.23 -18.45 8.75
N GLN A 94 -18.99 -18.49 9.24
CA GLN A 94 -18.64 -19.32 10.40
C GLN A 94 -19.25 -18.80 11.72
N ALA A 95 -19.36 -17.47 11.87
CA ALA A 95 -20.01 -16.85 13.03
C ALA A 95 -21.55 -17.05 13.07
N THR A 96 -22.19 -17.23 11.91
CA THR A 96 -23.63 -17.53 11.82
C THR A 96 -23.93 -19.00 12.14
N ILE A 97 -23.02 -19.91 11.80
CA ILE A 97 -23.20 -21.36 12.05
C ILE A 97 -23.02 -21.70 13.54
N SER A 98 -22.16 -21.00 14.29
CA SER A 98 -21.95 -21.24 15.73
C SER A 98 -23.01 -20.62 16.66
N ARG A 99 -24.08 -20.01 16.12
CA ARG A 99 -25.16 -19.37 16.90
C ARG A 99 -26.51 -20.13 16.82
N THR A 100 -26.51 -21.34 16.29
CA THR A 100 -27.66 -22.27 16.26
C THR A 100 -27.30 -23.53 17.01
#